data_AF-A0AAE6SRQ0-F1
#
_entry.id   AF-A0AAE6SRQ0-F1
#
_cell.length_a   1.000
_cell.length_b   1.000
_cell.length_c   1.000
_cell.angle_alpha   90.00
_cell.angle_beta   90.00
_cell.angle_gamma   90.00
#
_symmetry.space_group_name_H-M   'P 1'
#
loop_
_entity.id
_entity.type
_entity.pdbx_description
1 polymer ?
#
loop_
_entity_poly.entity_id
_entity_poly.type
_entity_poly.pdbx_seq_one_letter_code
_entity_poly.pdbx_strand_id
1 'polypeptide(L)'
;MNFFPKPPTDNLYKFLAITGTWLVAIVTAFFMYLGYLTFELKKLNYEQSRMMFSESVVREIDRRLKSISEDKLDENILDWTPRSEGSDEVQFITQIKQSHLQRVKDYDSKPKPDYGYQFDLVKETGFINIVYGIIFLAVSCFYFGFRGWYSKIQKPMDLGLKLDLKIKEVSIEKMEAELALTKKSIRTHSIRRLTRR
;
A
#
# COMPACT_ATOMS: atom_id res chain seq x y z
N MET A 1 43.02 -21.54 1.12
CA MET A 1 42.78 -21.42 2.56
C MET A 1 41.73 -20.35 2.78
N ASN A 2 40.57 -20.68 3.37
CA ASN A 2 39.58 -19.68 3.75
C ASN A 2 40.04 -19.02 5.05
N PHE A 3 40.59 -17.81 4.96
CA PHE A 3 41.25 -17.09 6.06
C PHE A 3 40.25 -16.49 7.07
N PHE A 4 38.96 -16.45 6.75
CA PHE A 4 37.90 -15.98 7.64
C PHE A 4 36.92 -17.11 7.99
N PRO A 5 36.51 -17.25 9.27
CA PRO A 5 35.38 -18.09 9.60
C PRO A 5 34.17 -17.56 8.83
N LYS A 6 33.49 -18.45 8.09
CA LYS A 6 32.25 -18.07 7.41
C LYS A 6 31.29 -17.60 8.52
N PRO A 7 30.87 -16.31 8.54
CA PRO A 7 29.89 -15.86 9.53
C PRO A 7 28.65 -16.76 9.41
N PRO A 8 27.83 -16.92 10.46
CA PRO A 8 26.62 -17.73 10.41
C PRO A 8 25.65 -17.13 9.37
N THR A 9 25.83 -17.53 8.11
CA THR A 9 25.17 -16.93 6.95
C THR A 9 23.68 -17.27 6.91
N ASP A 10 23.26 -18.30 7.66
CA ASP A 10 21.86 -18.71 7.77
C ASP A 10 20.98 -17.57 8.32
N ASN A 11 21.39 -16.99 9.46
CA ASN A 11 20.66 -15.91 10.10
C ASN A 11 20.67 -14.62 9.27
N LEU A 12 21.74 -14.37 8.51
CA LEU A 12 21.84 -13.17 7.68
C LEU A 12 20.85 -13.20 6.52
N TYR A 13 20.72 -14.31 5.79
CA TYR A 13 19.78 -14.38 4.66
C TYR A 13 18.32 -14.37 5.12
N LYS A 14 18.01 -15.05 6.23
CA LYS A 14 16.69 -14.99 6.87
C LYS A 14 16.34 -13.55 7.29
N PHE A 15 17.27 -12.87 7.95
CA PHE A 15 17.10 -11.47 8.34
C PHE A 15 16.88 -10.56 7.12
N LEU A 16 17.69 -10.69 6.07
CA LEU A 16 17.55 -9.89 4.85
C LEU A 16 16.21 -10.12 4.13
N ALA A 17 15.74 -11.38 4.09
CA ALA A 17 14.46 -11.73 3.48
C ALA A 17 13.27 -11.19 4.29
N ILE A 18 13.29 -11.34 5.62
CA ILE A 18 12.22 -10.84 6.51
C ILE A 18 12.19 -9.30 6.48
N THR A 19 13.35 -8.65 6.62
CA THR A 19 13.44 -7.19 6.55
C THR A 19 13.03 -6.66 5.18
N GLY A 20 13.47 -7.29 4.08
CA GLY A 20 13.01 -6.95 2.74
C GLY A 20 11.49 -7.07 2.58
N THR A 21 10.88 -8.11 3.17
CA THR A 21 9.41 -8.30 3.14
C THR A 21 8.69 -7.17 3.88
N TRP A 22 9.17 -6.82 5.07
CA TRP A 22 8.62 -5.69 5.84
C TRP A 22 8.78 -4.36 5.11
N LEU A 23 9.94 -4.11 4.50
CA LEU A 23 10.17 -2.90 3.72
C LEU A 23 9.22 -2.82 2.52
N VAL A 24 9.00 -3.92 1.80
CA VAL A 24 8.02 -3.97 0.69
C VAL A 24 6.61 -3.68 1.20
N ALA A 25 6.21 -4.22 2.35
CA ALA A 25 4.90 -3.96 2.95
C ALA A 25 4.74 -2.46 3.32
N ILE A 26 5.76 -1.86 3.95
CA ILE A 26 5.78 -0.43 4.31
C ILE A 26 5.70 0.44 3.06
N VAL A 27 6.49 0.13 2.03
CA VAL A 27 6.46 0.85 0.74
C VAL A 27 5.07 0.76 0.10
N THR A 28 4.43 -0.41 0.16
CA THR A 28 3.08 -0.60 -0.39
C THR A 28 2.04 0.25 0.37
N ALA A 29 2.08 0.23 1.70
CA ALA A 29 1.21 1.07 2.53
C ALA A 29 1.45 2.57 2.27
N PHE A 30 2.71 2.98 2.09
CA PHE A 30 3.08 4.34 1.73
C PHE A 30 2.47 4.76 0.38
N PHE A 31 2.53 3.91 -0.66
CA PHE A 31 1.88 4.20 -1.94
C PHE A 31 0.36 4.29 -1.84
N MET A 32 -0.28 3.45 -1.02
CA MET A 32 -1.72 3.58 -0.74
C MET A 32 -2.05 4.92 -0.08
N TYR A 33 -1.23 5.35 0.89
CA TYR A 33 -1.38 6.64 1.55
C TYR A 33 -1.19 7.82 0.59
N LEU A 34 -0.20 7.76 -0.31
CA LEU A 34 -0.06 8.75 -1.38
C LEU A 34 -1.29 8.79 -2.28
N GLY A 35 -1.85 7.62 -2.63
CA GLY A 35 -3.11 7.52 -3.36
C GLY A 35 -4.26 8.23 -2.64
N TYR A 36 -4.40 8.00 -1.33
CA TYR A 36 -5.37 8.70 -0.49
C TYR A 36 -5.17 10.23 -0.49
N LEU A 37 -3.93 10.70 -0.33
CA LEU A 37 -3.63 12.15 -0.39
C LEU A 37 -4.00 12.75 -1.75
N THR A 38 -3.70 12.07 -2.86
CA THR A 38 -4.09 12.56 -4.20
C THR A 38 -5.60 12.64 -4.37
N PHE A 39 -6.35 11.73 -3.75
CA PHE A 39 -7.81 11.75 -3.76
C PHE A 39 -8.36 12.93 -2.97
N GLU A 40 -7.87 13.17 -1.75
CA GLU A 40 -8.27 14.34 -0.94
C GLU A 40 -7.94 15.66 -1.63
N LEU A 41 -6.76 15.77 -2.25
CA LEU A 41 -6.38 16.97 -3.02
C LEU A 41 -7.30 17.23 -4.20
N LYS A 42 -7.73 16.19 -4.93
CA LYS A 42 -8.72 16.34 -6.01
C LYS A 42 -10.06 16.83 -5.47
N LYS A 43 -10.49 16.32 -4.32
CA LYS A 43 -11.73 16.77 -3.66
C LYS A 43 -11.63 18.24 -3.25
N LEU A 44 -10.52 18.65 -2.64
CA LEU A 44 -10.27 20.04 -2.26
C LEU A 44 -10.24 20.96 -3.48
N ASN A 45 -9.56 20.58 -4.56
CA ASN A 45 -9.54 21.35 -5.81
C ASN A 45 -10.94 21.50 -6.42
N TYR A 46 -11.76 20.45 -6.36
CA TYR A 46 -13.14 20.51 -6.81
C TYR A 46 -13.99 21.46 -5.97
N GLU A 47 -13.88 21.37 -4.64
CA GLU A 47 -14.59 22.29 -3.73
C GLU A 47 -14.13 23.74 -3.92
N GLN A 48 -12.82 23.97 -4.08
CA GLN A 48 -12.26 25.29 -4.37
C GLN A 48 -12.76 25.84 -5.71
N SER A 49 -12.80 25.02 -6.76
CA SER A 49 -13.32 25.44 -8.07
C SER A 49 -14.80 25.84 -7.99
N ARG A 50 -15.61 25.09 -7.22
CA ARG A 50 -17.03 25.42 -6.98
C ARG A 50 -17.21 26.71 -6.18
N MET A 51 -16.31 26.97 -5.24
CA MET A 51 -16.29 28.22 -4.48
C MET A 51 -15.95 29.40 -5.41
N MET A 52 -14.87 29.31 -6.20
CA MET A 52 -14.50 30.35 -7.17
C MET A 52 -15.64 30.65 -8.17
N PHE A 53 -16.32 29.60 -8.65
CA PHE A 53 -17.50 29.77 -9.51
C PHE A 53 -18.61 30.53 -8.78
N SER A 54 -18.89 30.17 -7.52
CA SER A 54 -19.92 30.84 -6.72
C SER A 54 -19.61 32.31 -6.47
N GLU A 55 -18.34 32.66 -6.21
CA GLU A 55 -17.91 34.05 -6.10
C GLU A 55 -18.03 34.82 -7.42
N SER A 56 -17.76 34.18 -8.57
CA SER A 56 -17.99 34.79 -9.89
C SER A 56 -19.46 35.14 -10.08
N VAL A 57 -20.36 34.19 -9.83
CA VAL A 57 -21.81 34.39 -9.95
C VAL A 57 -22.29 35.49 -9.02
N VAL A 58 -21.83 35.54 -7.76
CA VAL A 58 -22.20 36.62 -6.83
C VAL A 58 -21.76 37.99 -7.37
N ARG A 59 -20.53 38.11 -7.91
CA ARG A 59 -20.04 39.36 -8.50
C ARG A 59 -20.84 39.78 -9.73
N GLU A 60 -21.25 38.82 -10.57
CA GLU A 60 -22.11 39.09 -11.73
C GLU A 60 -23.49 39.57 -11.30
N ILE A 61 -24.11 38.93 -10.30
CA ILE A 61 -25.39 39.36 -9.74
C ILE A 61 -25.28 40.76 -9.12
N ASP A 62 -24.19 41.07 -8.42
CA ASP A 62 -23.97 42.39 -7.84
C ASP A 62 -23.85 43.48 -8.90
N ARG A 63 -23.18 43.19 -10.04
CA ARG A 63 -23.13 44.11 -11.18
C ARG A 63 -24.52 44.34 -11.77
N ARG A 64 -25.31 43.27 -11.96
CA ARG A 64 -26.68 43.38 -12.49
C ARG A 64 -27.60 44.17 -11.56
N LEU A 65 -27.58 43.87 -10.26
CA LEU A 65 -28.35 44.61 -9.26
C LEU A 65 -27.98 46.09 -9.23
N LYS A 66 -26.70 46.42 -9.40
CA LYS A 66 -26.23 47.81 -9.50
C LYS A 66 -26.77 48.50 -10.77
N SER A 67 -26.69 47.85 -11.93
CA SER A 67 -27.25 48.38 -13.18
C SER A 67 -28.76 48.63 -13.08
N ILE A 68 -29.51 47.73 -12.43
CA ILE A 68 -30.95 47.92 -12.17
C ILE A 68 -31.17 49.14 -11.25
N SER A 69 -30.36 49.31 -10.19
CA SER A 69 -30.49 50.45 -9.27
C SER A 69 -30.14 51.81 -9.89
N GLU A 70 -29.34 51.81 -10.95
CA GLU A 70 -28.94 53.00 -11.72
C GLU A 70 -29.83 53.25 -12.95
N ASP A 71 -30.93 52.49 -13.11
CA ASP A 71 -31.86 52.56 -14.24
C ASP A 71 -31.23 52.23 -15.61
N LYS A 72 -30.13 51.45 -15.61
CA LYS A 72 -29.42 50.96 -16.82
C LYS A 72 -29.80 49.51 -17.11
N LEU A 73 -31.04 49.30 -17.57
CA LEU A 73 -31.61 47.96 -17.72
C LEU A 73 -30.97 47.13 -18.85
N ASP A 74 -30.26 47.76 -19.78
CA ASP A 74 -29.55 47.16 -20.90
C ASP A 74 -28.13 46.66 -20.54
N GLU A 75 -27.59 47.04 -19.39
CA GLU A 75 -26.25 46.65 -18.96
C GLU A 75 -26.24 45.38 -18.09
N ASN A 76 -25.14 44.61 -18.19
CA ASN A 76 -24.81 43.45 -17.34
C ASN A 76 -25.92 42.38 -17.25
N ILE A 77 -26.69 42.20 -18.33
CA ILE A 77 -27.77 41.22 -18.41
C ILE A 77 -27.20 39.81 -18.18
N LEU A 78 -27.89 39.02 -17.35
CA LEU A 78 -27.52 37.65 -17.04
C LEU A 78 -28.26 36.71 -17.99
N ASP A 79 -27.55 35.85 -18.72
CA ASP A 79 -28.14 34.98 -19.75
C ASP A 79 -29.16 33.97 -19.20
N TRP A 80 -29.06 33.67 -17.91
CA TRP A 80 -29.87 32.67 -17.21
C TRP A 80 -31.03 33.26 -16.41
N THR A 81 -31.19 34.60 -16.37
CA THR A 81 -32.34 35.21 -15.70
C THR A 81 -33.54 35.30 -16.65
N PRO A 82 -34.76 35.15 -16.13
CA PRO A 82 -35.94 35.47 -16.91
C PRO A 82 -35.88 36.95 -17.30
N ARG A 83 -36.09 37.25 -18.60
CA ARG A 83 -36.21 38.62 -19.10
C ARG A 83 -37.54 39.23 -18.63
N SER A 84 -37.62 39.59 -17.35
CA SER A 84 -38.73 40.37 -16.80
C SER A 84 -38.21 41.74 -16.41
N GLU A 85 -38.78 42.79 -16.95
CA GLU A 85 -38.52 44.16 -16.52
C GLU A 85 -39.16 44.38 -15.14
N GLY A 86 -38.40 44.26 -14.04
CA GLY A 86 -38.87 44.73 -12.73
C GLY A 86 -38.49 43.89 -11.50
N SER A 87 -39.40 43.92 -10.51
CA SER A 87 -39.23 43.37 -9.16
C SER A 87 -38.96 41.87 -9.11
N ASP A 88 -39.46 41.13 -10.08
CA ASP A 88 -39.41 39.67 -10.10
C ASP A 88 -38.01 39.17 -10.46
N GLU A 89 -37.32 39.86 -11.38
CA GLU A 89 -35.90 39.62 -11.68
C GLU A 89 -35.05 39.85 -10.42
N VAL A 90 -35.28 40.98 -9.73
CA VAL A 90 -34.54 41.36 -8.52
C VAL A 90 -34.72 40.33 -7.40
N GLN A 91 -35.94 39.86 -7.16
CA GLN A 91 -36.19 38.83 -6.15
C GLN A 91 -35.50 37.50 -6.51
N PHE A 92 -35.60 37.09 -7.77
CA PHE A 92 -34.99 35.86 -8.27
C PHE A 92 -33.46 35.85 -8.12
N ILE A 93 -32.78 36.90 -8.61
CA ILE A 93 -31.32 36.99 -8.53
C ILE A 93 -30.83 37.15 -7.08
N THR A 94 -31.62 37.81 -6.22
CA THR A 94 -31.30 37.95 -4.79
C THR A 94 -31.35 36.59 -4.08
N GLN A 95 -32.35 35.74 -4.39
CA GLN A 95 -32.45 34.40 -3.83
C GLN A 95 -31.29 33.50 -4.26
N ILE A 96 -30.89 33.58 -5.53
CA ILE A 96 -29.73 32.86 -6.06
C ILE A 96 -28.45 33.35 -5.39
N LYS A 97 -28.28 34.67 -5.26
CA LYS A 97 -27.13 35.27 -4.55
C LYS A 97 -27.02 34.74 -3.13
N GLN A 98 -28.11 34.68 -2.38
CA GLN A 98 -28.10 34.12 -1.01
C GLN A 98 -27.63 32.66 -1.00
N SER A 99 -28.09 31.85 -1.95
CA SER A 99 -27.66 30.44 -2.07
C SER A 99 -26.16 30.31 -2.36
N HIS A 100 -25.61 31.17 -3.23
CA HIS A 100 -24.17 31.18 -3.51
C HIS A 100 -23.35 31.75 -2.35
N LEU A 101 -23.81 32.80 -1.66
CA LEU A 101 -23.18 33.34 -0.45
C LEU A 101 -23.12 32.30 0.66
N GLN A 102 -24.20 31.53 0.86
CA GLN A 102 -24.20 30.45 1.84
C GLN A 102 -23.16 29.39 1.49
N ARG A 103 -23.03 29.01 0.21
CA ARG A 103 -21.99 28.06 -0.24
C ARG A 103 -20.57 28.56 0.00
N VAL A 104 -20.31 29.85 -0.23
CA VAL A 104 -19.00 30.46 0.06
C VAL A 104 -18.72 30.42 1.56
N LYS A 105 -19.70 30.82 2.38
CA LYS A 105 -19.60 30.77 3.85
C LYS A 105 -19.37 29.35 4.37
N ASP A 106 -20.09 28.37 3.82
CA ASP A 106 -19.95 26.96 4.17
C ASP A 106 -18.54 26.44 3.81
N TYR A 107 -17.99 26.85 2.67
CA TYR A 107 -16.63 26.51 2.27
C TYR A 107 -15.56 27.13 3.19
N ASP A 108 -15.72 28.39 3.57
CA ASP A 108 -14.78 29.10 4.45
C ASP A 108 -14.84 28.66 5.90
N SER A 109 -16.00 28.19 6.35
CA SER A 109 -16.17 27.66 7.71
C SER A 109 -15.50 26.29 7.93
N LYS A 110 -15.16 25.57 6.86
CA LYS A 110 -14.55 24.25 6.97
C LYS A 110 -13.04 24.38 7.19
N PRO A 111 -12.46 23.61 8.13
CA PRO A 111 -11.01 23.54 8.28
C PRO A 111 -10.41 22.92 7.01
N LYS A 112 -9.46 23.63 6.40
CA LYS A 112 -8.76 23.19 5.19
C LYS A 112 -7.37 22.71 5.59
N PRO A 113 -7.01 21.45 5.34
CA PRO A 113 -5.64 21.00 5.58
C PRO A 113 -4.68 21.74 4.65
N ASP A 114 -3.64 22.35 5.24
CA ASP A 114 -2.58 23.00 4.47
C ASP A 114 -1.51 21.98 4.09
N TYR A 115 -1.63 21.45 2.88
CA TYR A 115 -0.63 20.55 2.29
C TYR A 115 0.52 21.30 1.60
N GLY A 116 0.44 22.63 1.45
CA GLY A 116 1.40 23.43 0.67
C GLY A 116 2.82 23.30 1.22
N TYR A 117 2.97 23.52 2.52
CA TYR A 117 4.27 23.37 3.20
C TYR A 117 4.87 21.97 3.04
N GLN A 118 4.04 20.91 3.06
CA GLN A 118 4.52 19.54 2.91
C GLN A 118 5.00 19.26 1.48
N PHE A 119 4.30 19.79 0.47
CA PHE A 119 4.72 19.66 -0.92
C PHE A 119 5.99 20.44 -1.24
N ASP A 120 6.11 21.66 -0.71
CA ASP A 120 7.29 22.50 -0.90
C ASP A 120 8.53 21.84 -0.27
N LEU A 121 8.40 21.31 0.94
CA LEU A 121 9.47 20.52 1.57
C LEU A 121 9.88 19.33 0.71
N VAL A 122 8.93 18.54 0.20
CA VAL A 122 9.22 17.36 -0.64
C VAL A 122 9.95 17.76 -1.93
N LYS A 123 9.55 18.88 -2.52
CA LYS A 123 10.12 19.39 -3.77
C LYS A 123 11.54 19.92 -3.57
N GLU A 124 11.80 20.64 -2.49
CA GLU A 124 13.10 21.27 -2.22
C GLU A 124 14.16 20.29 -1.68
N THR A 125 13.77 19.32 -0.86
CA THR A 125 14.73 18.41 -0.21
C THR A 125 15.19 17.24 -1.08
N GLY A 126 14.66 17.09 -2.30
CA GLY A 126 14.94 15.92 -3.13
C GLY A 126 14.44 14.61 -2.48
N PHE A 127 13.43 14.71 -1.61
CA PHE A 127 12.84 13.60 -0.86
C PHE A 127 12.45 12.42 -1.77
N ILE A 128 12.07 12.72 -3.02
CA ILE A 128 11.73 11.70 -4.02
C ILE A 128 12.89 10.74 -4.32
N ASN A 129 14.14 11.22 -4.30
CA ASN A 129 15.32 10.38 -4.51
C ASN A 129 15.55 9.44 -3.33
N ILE A 130 15.25 9.89 -2.10
CA ILE A 130 15.30 9.05 -0.90
C ILE A 130 14.25 7.96 -0.99
N VAL A 131 13.03 8.29 -1.41
CA VAL A 131 11.95 7.32 -1.63
C VAL A 131 12.36 6.26 -2.66
N TYR A 132 12.91 6.67 -3.81
CA TYR A 132 13.43 5.71 -4.80
C TYR A 132 14.56 4.85 -4.25
N GLY A 133 15.46 5.42 -3.44
CA GLY A 133 16.52 4.67 -2.76
C GLY A 133 15.97 3.60 -1.80
N ILE A 134 14.93 3.93 -1.02
CA ILE A 134 14.27 2.99 -0.11
C ILE A 134 13.58 1.87 -0.89
N ILE A 135 12.87 2.20 -1.98
CA ILE A 135 12.22 1.20 -2.84
C ILE A 135 13.26 0.25 -3.43
N PHE A 136 14.35 0.79 -3.97
CA PHE A 136 15.43 0.00 -4.52
C PHE A 136 16.06 -0.91 -3.46
N LEU A 137 16.30 -0.39 -2.25
CA LEU A 137 16.82 -1.16 -1.13
C LEU A 137 15.85 -2.26 -0.70
N ALA A 138 14.55 -1.97 -0.61
CA ALA A 138 13.52 -2.94 -0.24
C ALA A 138 13.49 -4.12 -1.22
N VAL A 139 13.43 -3.82 -2.51
CA VAL A 139 13.41 -4.85 -3.58
C VAL A 139 14.72 -5.64 -3.61
N SER A 140 15.85 -4.96 -3.45
CA SER A 140 17.17 -5.61 -3.40
C SER A 140 17.29 -6.56 -2.21
N CYS A 141 16.97 -6.10 -1.00
CA CYS A 141 16.98 -6.92 0.21
C CYS A 141 16.04 -8.11 0.11
N PHE A 142 14.83 -7.90 -0.42
CA PHE A 142 13.88 -8.99 -0.66
C PHE A 142 14.47 -10.02 -1.64
N TYR A 143 14.92 -9.57 -2.82
CA TYR A 143 15.42 -10.47 -3.86
C TYR A 143 16.68 -11.23 -3.43
N PHE A 144 17.72 -10.53 -2.95
CA PHE A 144 18.97 -11.16 -2.53
C PHE A 144 18.80 -11.99 -1.26
N GLY A 145 17.90 -11.58 -0.36
CA GLY A 145 17.58 -12.28 0.87
C GLY A 145 16.93 -13.63 0.57
N PHE A 146 15.85 -13.62 -0.20
CA PHE A 146 15.16 -14.85 -0.60
C PHE A 146 16.02 -15.74 -1.48
N ARG A 147 16.74 -15.19 -2.46
CA ARG A 147 17.62 -15.98 -3.34
C ARG A 147 18.76 -16.63 -2.57
N GLY A 148 19.43 -15.88 -1.70
CA GLY A 148 20.49 -16.39 -0.84
C GLY A 148 19.97 -17.45 0.12
N TRP A 149 18.79 -17.19 0.72
CA TRP A 149 18.15 -18.11 1.63
C TRP A 149 17.82 -19.45 0.98
N TYR A 150 17.12 -19.39 -0.16
CA TYR A 150 16.72 -20.58 -0.90
C TYR A 150 17.92 -21.41 -1.37
N SER A 151 18.93 -20.75 -1.95
CA SER A 151 20.06 -21.46 -2.54
C SER A 151 21.01 -22.06 -1.50
N LYS A 152 21.22 -21.40 -0.36
CA LYS A 152 22.26 -21.78 0.61
C LYS A 152 21.74 -22.48 1.85
N ILE A 153 20.46 -22.34 2.18
CA ILE A 153 19.85 -22.92 3.39
C ILE A 153 18.80 -23.95 2.99
N GLN A 154 17.78 -23.52 2.23
CA GLN A 154 16.65 -24.39 1.91
C GLN A 154 17.10 -25.60 1.08
N LYS A 155 17.82 -25.39 -0.03
CA LYS A 155 18.28 -26.50 -0.89
C LYS A 155 19.15 -27.52 -0.17
N PRO A 156 20.21 -27.15 0.58
CA PRO A 156 20.99 -28.13 1.35
C PRO A 156 20.18 -28.83 2.43
N MET A 157 19.27 -28.12 3.11
CA MET A 157 18.40 -28.71 4.13
C MET A 157 17.45 -29.74 3.52
N ASP A 158 16.83 -29.46 2.38
CA ASP A 158 15.96 -30.39 1.67
C ASP A 158 16.71 -31.64 1.21
N LEU A 159 17.95 -31.47 0.73
CA LEU A 159 18.83 -32.60 0.37
C LEU A 159 19.21 -33.43 1.60
N GLY A 160 19.55 -32.78 2.71
CA GLY A 160 19.84 -33.45 3.98
C GLY A 160 18.65 -34.24 4.50
N LEU A 161 17.45 -33.67 4.45
CA LEU A 161 16.20 -34.33 4.85
C LEU A 161 15.93 -35.57 3.99
N LYS A 162 16.12 -35.49 2.67
CA LYS A 162 15.97 -36.65 1.77
C LYS A 162 16.97 -37.76 2.08
N LEU A 163 18.22 -37.41 2.38
CA LEU A 163 19.24 -38.39 2.77
C LEU A 163 18.89 -39.05 4.11
N ASP A 164 18.43 -38.28 5.09
CA ASP A 164 18.02 -38.80 6.40
C ASP A 164 16.82 -39.75 6.28
N LEU A 165 15.83 -39.41 5.44
CA LEU A 165 14.71 -40.31 5.13
C LEU A 165 15.22 -41.64 4.54
N LYS A 166 16.13 -41.58 3.56
CA LYS A 166 16.68 -42.78 2.93
C LYS A 166 17.50 -43.64 3.91
N ILE A 167 18.27 -43.00 4.81
CA ILE A 167 19.01 -43.71 5.85
C ILE A 167 18.05 -44.43 6.80
N LYS A 168 16.95 -43.77 7.20
CA LYS A 168 15.92 -44.36 8.05
C LYS A 168 15.23 -45.54 7.38
N GLU A 169 14.88 -45.43 6.10
CA GLU A 169 14.32 -46.54 5.32
C GLU A 169 15.24 -47.76 5.31
N VAL A 170 16.51 -47.58 4.92
CA VAL A 170 17.49 -48.68 4.89
C VAL A 170 17.76 -49.25 6.30
N SER A 171 17.74 -48.41 7.32
CA SER A 171 17.88 -48.86 8.72
C SER A 171 16.72 -49.75 9.15
N ILE A 172 15.49 -49.38 8.77
CA ILE A 172 14.28 -50.19 9.01
C ILE A 172 14.39 -51.54 8.29
N GLU A 173 14.74 -51.55 7.01
CA GLU A 173 14.92 -52.79 6.24
C GLU A 173 15.95 -53.72 6.88
N LYS A 174 17.08 -53.15 7.34
CA LYS A 174 18.11 -53.92 8.03
C LYS A 174 17.59 -54.51 9.35
N MET A 175 16.88 -53.71 10.15
CA MET A 175 16.29 -54.18 11.41
C MET A 175 15.25 -55.29 11.16
N GLU A 176 14.44 -55.18 10.11
CA GLU A 176 13.48 -56.22 9.73
C GLU A 176 14.16 -57.53 9.32
N ALA A 177 15.26 -57.44 8.54
CA ALA A 177 16.06 -58.60 8.17
C ALA A 177 16.71 -59.29 9.38
N GLU A 178 17.28 -58.53 10.31
CA GLU A 178 17.87 -59.04 11.55
C GLU A 178 16.80 -59.71 12.46
N LEU A 179 15.60 -59.13 12.54
CA LEU A 179 14.47 -59.73 13.25
C LEU A 179 14.01 -61.04 12.59
N ALA A 180 13.95 -61.10 11.26
CA ALA A 180 13.58 -62.31 10.53
C ALA A 180 14.60 -63.45 10.77
N LEU A 181 15.90 -63.13 10.73
CA LEU A 181 16.97 -64.09 11.04
C LEU A 181 16.90 -64.57 12.49
N THR A 182 16.65 -63.67 13.44
CA THR A 182 16.51 -64.01 14.87
C THR A 182 15.30 -64.91 15.10
N LYS A 183 14.14 -64.60 14.51
CA LYS A 183 12.94 -65.46 14.58
C LYS A 183 13.21 -66.85 14.00
N LYS A 184 13.89 -66.93 12.85
CA LYS A 184 14.27 -68.21 12.22
C LYS A 184 15.23 -69.02 13.11
N SER A 185 16.22 -68.37 13.72
CA SER A 185 17.15 -68.99 14.67
C SER A 185 16.43 -69.56 15.89
N ILE A 186 15.55 -68.78 16.53
CA ILE A 186 14.73 -69.22 17.67
C ILE A 186 13.89 -70.44 17.29
N ARG A 187 13.21 -70.40 16.13
CA ARG A 187 12.40 -71.52 15.63
C ARG A 187 13.25 -72.78 15.36
N THR A 188 14.46 -72.62 14.83
CA THR A 188 15.36 -73.76 14.57
C THR A 188 15.88 -74.36 15.89
N HIS A 189 16.16 -73.53 16.89
CA HIS A 189 16.55 -73.98 18.23
C HIS A 189 15.42 -74.69 18.98
N SER A 190 14.17 -74.21 18.87
CA SER A 190 13.03 -74.88 19.50
C SER A 190 12.74 -76.25 18.88
N ILE A 191 12.82 -76.37 17.54
CA ILE A 191 12.67 -77.66 16.85
C ILE A 191 13.77 -78.64 17.26
N ARG A 192 15.04 -78.21 17.32
CA ARG A 192 16.17 -79.07 17.76
C ARG A 192 16.03 -79.58 19.19
N ARG A 193 15.41 -78.80 20.09
CA ARG A 193 15.12 -79.24 21.47
C ARG A 193 14.01 -80.29 21.53
N LEU A 194 13.02 -80.20 20.64
CA LEU A 194 11.93 -81.18 20.55
C LEU A 194 12.38 -82.52 19.97
N THR A 195 13.33 -82.52 19.04
CA THR A 195 13.89 -83.75 18.43
C THR A 195 14.97 -84.46 19.26
N ARG A 196 15.41 -83.86 20.39
CA ARG A 196 16.44 -84.43 21.29
C ARG A 196 15.85 -85.06 22.56
N ARG A 197 14.53 -85.07 22.70
CA ARG A 197 13.80 -85.88 23.69
C ARG A 197 13.29 -87.14 23.00
#